data_AF-A0A318EMC0-F1
#
_entry.id   AF-A0A318EMC0-F1
#
_cell.length_a   1.000
_cell.length_b   1.000
_cell.length_c   1.000
_cell.angle_alpha   90.00
_cell.angle_beta   90.00
_cell.angle_gamma   90.00
#
_symmetry.space_group_name_H-M   'P 1'
#
loop_
_entity.id
_entity.type
_entity.pdbx_description
1 polymer ?
#
loop_
_entity_poly.entity_id
_entity_poly.type
_entity_poly.pdbx_seq_one_letter_code
_entity_poly.pdbx_strand_id
1 'polypeptide(L)'
;MKRIFKRFLAAMSGFVVMISLTACSGWNELDVVGQQSIKSFDEVLKTLPDQITVDETNASWSLEAPDDSARFIWSQDYSKSPLYDVMIEVDATPFINAGLDPDKLPNNYTYDNGMLKVGTKLGKEELTYSANTTPLTSYEQIVNHYRTSINYHTALDHFGVKLGDGNLFEWAKDMKTNGSTEENQDKDIVFVLNSEPLIEAGTVPDKVEEWTYAQVEVMENGKTLQVYKFLKPFDIK
;
A
#
# COMPACT_ATOMS: atom_id res chain seq x y z
N MET A 1 -65.47 -14.86 23.26
CA MET A 1 -65.82 -15.61 24.50
C MET A 1 -64.61 -16.45 24.89
N LYS A 2 -64.13 -16.27 26.13
CA LYS A 2 -63.16 -17.02 26.97
C LYS A 2 -62.13 -17.99 26.33
N ARG A 3 -60.86 -17.72 26.67
CA ARG A 3 -59.68 -18.60 26.73
C ARG A 3 -59.99 -20.03 27.17
N ILE A 4 -59.23 -21.02 26.69
CA ILE A 4 -58.66 -22.09 27.53
C ILE A 4 -57.32 -22.55 26.92
N PHE A 5 -56.31 -22.47 27.76
CA PHE A 5 -54.96 -23.02 27.62
C PHE A 5 -55.01 -24.54 27.82
N LYS A 6 -54.32 -25.33 26.99
CA LYS A 6 -53.80 -26.64 27.41
C LYS A 6 -52.37 -26.80 26.90
N ARG A 7 -51.44 -26.76 27.87
CA ARG A 7 -50.05 -27.19 27.70
C ARG A 7 -50.04 -28.72 27.63
N PHE A 8 -49.36 -29.27 26.64
CA PHE A 8 -48.79 -30.61 26.73
C PHE A 8 -47.29 -30.50 26.46
N LEU A 9 -46.52 -30.87 27.47
CA LEU A 9 -45.10 -31.13 27.40
C LEU A 9 -44.93 -32.50 26.73
N ALA A 10 -44.07 -32.60 25.73
CA ALA A 10 -43.44 -33.85 25.32
C ALA A 10 -41.97 -33.54 24.99
N ALA A 11 -41.08 -34.29 25.61
CA ALA A 11 -39.63 -34.13 25.60
C ALA A 11 -38.95 -35.10 24.61
N MET A 12 -37.68 -34.80 24.29
CA MET A 12 -36.67 -35.63 23.58
C MET A 12 -36.91 -35.86 22.09
N SER A 13 -35.95 -35.73 21.17
CA SER A 13 -34.48 -35.82 21.18
C SER A 13 -33.92 -34.80 20.17
N GLY A 14 -32.78 -34.14 20.34
CA GLY A 14 -31.46 -34.71 20.60
C GLY A 14 -30.72 -34.96 19.28
N PHE A 15 -30.25 -33.90 18.61
CA PHE A 15 -29.13 -33.96 17.67
C PHE A 15 -28.42 -32.59 17.63
N VAL A 16 -27.55 -32.34 18.61
CA VAL A 16 -26.56 -31.27 18.50
C VAL A 16 -25.45 -31.80 17.62
N VAL A 17 -25.45 -31.38 16.36
CA VAL A 17 -24.31 -31.55 15.47
C VAL A 17 -23.24 -30.56 15.93
N MET A 18 -22.40 -30.99 16.89
CA MET A 18 -21.11 -30.35 17.10
C MET A 18 -20.24 -30.70 15.90
N ILE A 19 -20.20 -29.83 14.89
CA ILE A 19 -19.10 -29.83 13.93
C ILE A 19 -17.92 -29.27 14.70
N SER A 20 -17.14 -30.17 15.28
CA SER A 20 -15.77 -29.92 15.66
C SER A 20 -15.00 -29.56 14.39
N LEU A 21 -14.87 -28.27 14.10
CA LEU A 21 -13.93 -27.75 13.12
C LEU A 21 -12.52 -27.99 13.67
N THR A 22 -11.97 -29.16 13.42
CA THR A 22 -10.53 -29.36 13.36
C THR A 22 -10.01 -28.59 12.15
N ALA A 23 -9.81 -27.28 12.33
CA ALA A 23 -9.11 -26.42 11.40
C ALA A 23 -7.62 -26.73 11.46
N CYS A 24 -7.22 -27.78 10.75
CA CYS A 24 -5.84 -28.06 10.37
C CYS A 24 -5.77 -28.02 8.84
N SER A 25 -5.99 -26.84 8.27
CA SER A 25 -5.59 -26.48 6.90
C SER A 25 -5.02 -25.05 6.96
N GLY A 26 -3.87 -24.86 6.32
CA GLY A 26 -2.89 -23.82 6.64
C GLY A 26 -3.41 -22.38 6.69
N TRP A 27 -2.87 -21.60 7.62
CA TRP A 27 -3.20 -20.18 7.81
C TRP A 27 -2.89 -19.30 6.59
N ASN A 28 -2.10 -19.81 5.63
CA ASN A 28 -1.71 -19.08 4.42
C ASN A 28 -2.78 -19.04 3.32
N GLU A 29 -3.80 -19.91 3.34
CA GLU A 29 -4.86 -19.90 2.30
C GLU A 29 -5.92 -18.79 2.50
N LEU A 30 -5.94 -18.12 3.66
CA LEU A 30 -6.93 -17.09 3.97
C LEU A 30 -6.47 -15.65 3.68
N ASP A 31 -5.18 -15.43 3.41
CA ASP A 31 -4.66 -14.09 3.14
C ASP A 31 -4.89 -13.66 1.69
N VAL A 32 -6.16 -13.42 1.36
CA VAL A 32 -6.56 -12.98 0.02
C VAL A 32 -5.88 -11.68 -0.38
N VAL A 33 -5.73 -10.73 0.54
CA VAL A 33 -5.13 -9.43 0.23
C VAL A 33 -3.64 -9.59 -0.08
N GLY A 34 -2.87 -10.35 0.72
CA GLY A 34 -1.45 -10.59 0.42
C GLY A 34 -1.24 -11.38 -0.87
N GLN A 35 -2.03 -12.43 -1.11
CA GLN A 35 -1.91 -13.23 -2.33
C GLN A 35 -2.28 -12.44 -3.59
N GLN A 36 -3.38 -11.67 -3.54
CA GLN A 36 -3.81 -10.87 -4.69
C GLN A 36 -2.91 -9.66 -4.91
N SER A 37 -2.34 -9.06 -3.86
CA SER A 37 -1.39 -7.96 -4.01
C SER A 37 -0.11 -8.41 -4.72
N ILE A 38 0.42 -9.59 -4.39
CA ILE A 38 1.56 -10.20 -5.12
C ILE A 38 1.20 -10.39 -6.58
N LYS A 39 0.05 -11.02 -6.84
CA LYS A 39 -0.38 -11.32 -8.21
C LYS A 39 -0.55 -10.07 -9.06
N SER A 40 -1.20 -9.03 -8.56
CA SER A 40 -1.40 -7.81 -9.35
C SER A 40 -0.15 -6.96 -9.43
N PHE A 41 0.72 -6.98 -8.42
CA PHE A 41 2.02 -6.30 -8.50
C PHE A 41 2.92 -6.95 -9.56
N ASP A 42 2.92 -8.27 -9.70
CA ASP A 42 3.60 -8.98 -10.80
C ASP A 42 3.14 -8.48 -12.18
N GLU A 43 1.84 -8.18 -12.34
CA GLU A 43 1.33 -7.59 -13.59
C GLU A 43 1.81 -6.15 -13.81
N VAL A 44 1.94 -5.33 -12.76
CA VAL A 44 2.60 -4.00 -12.85
C VAL A 44 4.04 -4.16 -13.32
N LEU A 45 4.80 -5.07 -12.69
CA LEU A 45 6.20 -5.30 -13.02
C LEU A 45 6.40 -5.78 -14.47
N LYS A 46 5.49 -6.62 -14.99
CA LYS A 46 5.50 -7.05 -16.40
C LYS A 46 5.10 -5.95 -17.38
N THR A 47 4.32 -4.97 -16.93
CA THR A 47 3.84 -3.85 -17.77
C THR A 47 4.91 -2.78 -17.92
N LEU A 48 5.73 -2.57 -16.88
CA LEU A 48 6.81 -1.59 -16.85
C LEU A 48 8.20 -2.24 -16.64
N PRO A 49 8.61 -3.21 -17.48
CA PRO A 49 9.85 -3.93 -17.26
C PRO A 49 11.09 -3.04 -17.38
N ASP A 50 11.03 -2.00 -18.23
CA ASP A 50 12.16 -1.09 -18.50
C ASP A 50 12.34 -0.02 -17.40
N GLN A 51 11.37 0.11 -16.49
CA GLN A 51 11.33 1.08 -15.39
C GLN A 51 11.77 0.43 -14.08
N ILE A 52 12.08 -0.87 -14.11
CA ILE A 52 12.57 -1.59 -12.94
C ILE A 52 14.09 -1.63 -12.99
N THR A 53 14.72 -1.07 -11.97
CA THR A 53 16.18 -1.08 -11.85
C THR A 53 16.64 -1.52 -10.47
N VAL A 54 17.89 -1.96 -10.38
CA VAL A 54 18.56 -2.18 -9.10
C VAL A 54 18.98 -0.82 -8.55
N ASP A 55 18.56 -0.52 -7.32
CA ASP A 55 19.06 0.63 -6.57
C ASP A 55 20.18 0.15 -5.63
N GLU A 56 21.42 0.20 -6.15
CA GLU A 56 22.63 -0.22 -5.44
C GLU A 56 22.85 0.59 -4.15
N THR A 57 22.49 1.89 -4.16
CA THR A 57 22.69 2.79 -3.00
C THR A 57 21.87 2.35 -1.80
N ASN A 58 20.67 1.82 -2.05
CA ASN A 58 19.74 1.39 -1.01
C ASN A 58 19.72 -0.14 -0.80
N ALA A 59 20.50 -0.89 -1.58
CA ALA A 59 20.40 -2.36 -1.67
C ALA A 59 18.94 -2.80 -1.95
N SER A 60 18.33 -2.16 -2.95
CA SER A 60 16.89 -2.24 -3.22
C SER A 60 16.59 -2.49 -4.70
N TRP A 61 15.33 -2.75 -5.00
CA TRP A 61 14.75 -2.54 -6.33
C TRP A 61 14.08 -1.17 -6.37
N SER A 62 14.02 -0.57 -7.55
CA SER A 62 13.18 0.59 -7.80
C SER A 62 12.26 0.35 -8.98
N LEU A 63 11.06 0.94 -8.92
CA LEU A 63 10.09 1.06 -10.00
C LEU A 63 9.88 2.55 -10.25
N GLU A 64 10.37 3.03 -11.38
CA GLU A 64 10.24 4.42 -11.82
C GLU A 64 8.86 4.67 -12.45
N ALA A 65 8.30 5.85 -12.19
CA ALA A 65 7.08 6.30 -12.81
C ALA A 65 7.29 6.58 -14.30
N PRO A 66 6.24 6.47 -15.15
CA PRO A 66 6.34 6.74 -16.59
C PRO A 66 6.86 8.12 -16.99
N ASP A 67 6.80 9.11 -16.09
CA ASP A 67 7.26 10.49 -16.32
C ASP A 67 8.59 10.81 -15.61
N ASP A 68 9.28 9.80 -15.07
CA ASP A 68 10.56 9.90 -14.36
C ASP A 68 10.52 10.78 -13.09
N SER A 69 9.35 11.24 -12.66
CA SER A 69 9.21 12.20 -11.55
C SER A 69 9.14 11.56 -10.16
N ALA A 70 8.93 10.25 -10.10
CA ALA A 70 8.75 9.50 -8.87
C ALA A 70 9.24 8.06 -9.04
N ARG A 71 9.69 7.43 -7.96
CA ARG A 71 10.00 6.00 -7.94
C ARG A 71 9.67 5.36 -6.60
N PHE A 72 9.13 4.15 -6.65
CA PHE A 72 8.90 3.30 -5.49
C PHE A 72 10.11 2.39 -5.31
N ILE A 73 10.65 2.33 -4.09
CA ILE A 73 11.88 1.61 -3.79
C ILE A 73 11.60 0.65 -2.65
N TRP A 74 11.97 -0.62 -2.82
CA TRP A 74 11.81 -1.65 -1.80
C TRP A 74 13.04 -2.55 -1.72
N SER A 75 13.44 -2.83 -0.49
CA SER A 75 14.72 -3.46 -0.19
C SER A 75 14.79 -4.92 -0.61
N GLN A 76 15.97 -5.31 -1.07
CA GLN A 76 16.35 -6.70 -1.28
C GLN A 76 16.74 -7.37 0.05
N ASP A 77 17.13 -6.58 1.05
CA ASP A 77 17.67 -7.06 2.32
C ASP A 77 17.61 -5.96 3.39
N TYR A 78 16.74 -6.12 4.40
CA TYR A 78 16.50 -5.11 5.43
C TYR A 78 17.70 -4.86 6.35
N SER A 79 18.67 -5.79 6.38
CA SER A 79 19.94 -5.59 7.09
C SER A 79 20.90 -4.65 6.36
N LYS A 80 20.68 -4.40 5.06
CA LYS A 80 21.57 -3.61 4.19
C LYS A 80 21.05 -2.24 3.84
N SER A 81 19.73 -2.01 3.92
CA SER A 81 19.17 -0.71 3.58
C SER A 81 19.64 0.37 4.57
N PRO A 82 20.12 1.54 4.09
CA PRO A 82 20.75 2.52 4.96
C PRO A 82 19.74 3.29 5.82
N LEU A 83 18.59 3.66 5.24
CA LEU A 83 17.59 4.51 5.87
C LEU A 83 16.20 3.86 5.91
N TYR A 84 15.67 3.44 4.76
CA TYR A 84 14.32 2.87 4.64
C TYR A 84 14.35 1.52 3.93
N ASP A 85 13.46 0.62 4.35
CA ASP A 85 13.24 -0.67 3.68
C ASP A 85 12.24 -0.56 2.55
N VAL A 86 11.28 0.37 2.68
CA VAL A 86 10.33 0.77 1.65
C VAL A 86 10.22 2.28 1.66
N MET A 87 10.29 2.90 0.48
CA MET A 87 10.19 4.34 0.34
C MET A 87 9.66 4.74 -1.03
N ILE A 88 9.22 5.99 -1.12
CA ILE A 88 9.10 6.70 -2.39
C ILE A 88 10.09 7.85 -2.40
N GLU A 89 10.63 8.10 -3.59
CA GLU A 89 11.46 9.24 -3.90
C GLU A 89 10.78 10.01 -5.04
N VAL A 90 10.62 11.32 -4.88
CA VAL A 90 9.91 12.17 -5.84
C VAL A 90 10.70 13.43 -6.14
N ASP A 91 10.56 13.97 -7.35
CA ASP A 91 11.07 15.30 -7.66
C ASP A 91 10.41 16.32 -6.71
N ALA A 92 11.25 17.01 -5.94
CA ALA A 92 10.78 17.99 -4.97
C ALA A 92 10.38 19.33 -5.63
N THR A 93 10.76 19.56 -6.89
CA THR A 93 10.59 20.85 -7.59
C THR A 93 9.16 21.39 -7.50
N PRO A 94 8.10 20.60 -7.76
CA PRO A 94 6.72 21.09 -7.63
C PRO A 94 6.38 21.55 -6.19
N PHE A 95 6.90 20.85 -5.18
CA PHE A 95 6.67 21.17 -3.77
C PHE A 95 7.45 22.41 -3.33
N ILE A 96 8.73 22.51 -3.73
CA ILE A 96 9.58 23.68 -3.45
C ILE A 96 8.99 24.94 -4.09
N ASN A 97 8.56 24.86 -5.35
CA ASN A 97 7.88 25.96 -6.04
C ASN A 97 6.56 26.34 -5.37
N ALA A 98 5.87 25.36 -4.77
CA ALA A 98 4.67 25.56 -3.97
C ALA A 98 4.94 26.09 -2.55
N GLY A 99 6.20 26.28 -2.14
CA GLY A 99 6.58 26.90 -0.87
C GLY A 99 7.10 25.94 0.20
N LEU A 100 7.32 24.67 -0.12
CA LEU A 100 7.96 23.72 0.80
C LEU A 100 9.32 24.27 1.27
N ASP A 101 9.51 24.29 2.57
CA ASP A 101 10.76 24.59 3.25
C ASP A 101 11.39 23.28 3.77
N PRO A 102 12.44 22.75 3.12
CA PRO A 102 13.06 21.49 3.52
C PRO A 102 13.58 21.47 4.96
N ASP A 103 13.96 22.62 5.51
CA ASP A 103 14.49 22.71 6.89
C ASP A 103 13.38 22.51 7.94
N LYS A 104 12.11 22.49 7.53
CA LYS A 104 10.94 22.24 8.39
C LYS A 104 10.36 20.84 8.21
N LEU A 105 10.93 20.02 7.33
CA LEU A 105 10.45 18.65 7.14
C LEU A 105 10.64 17.83 8.43
N PRO A 106 9.68 16.96 8.78
CA PRO A 106 9.85 16.02 9.88
C PRO A 106 10.85 14.91 9.52
N ASN A 107 11.35 14.21 10.54
CA ASN A 107 12.46 13.25 10.41
C ASN A 107 12.20 12.06 9.46
N ASN A 108 10.94 11.76 9.17
CA ASN A 108 10.55 10.70 8.23
C ASN A 108 10.65 11.16 6.75
N TYR A 109 10.86 12.45 6.51
CA TYR A 109 11.20 12.99 5.20
C TYR A 109 12.68 13.36 5.15
N THR A 110 13.30 13.14 4.00
CA THR A 110 14.61 13.68 3.69
C THR A 110 14.56 14.41 2.36
N TYR A 111 15.29 15.51 2.27
CA TYR A 111 15.47 16.26 1.03
C TYR A 111 16.96 16.32 0.70
N ASP A 112 17.34 15.72 -0.43
CA ASP A 112 18.70 15.79 -0.96
C ASP A 112 18.70 15.68 -2.49
N ASN A 113 19.65 16.35 -3.13
CA ASN A 113 19.83 16.30 -4.60
C ASN A 113 18.57 16.62 -5.43
N GLY A 114 17.70 17.50 -4.92
CA GLY A 114 16.44 17.85 -5.59
C GLY A 114 15.31 16.84 -5.38
N MET A 115 15.56 15.76 -4.63
CA MET A 115 14.59 14.70 -4.38
C MET A 115 14.05 14.76 -2.96
N LEU A 116 12.74 14.59 -2.83
CA LEU A 116 12.04 14.38 -1.56
C LEU A 116 11.84 12.88 -1.37
N LYS A 117 12.29 12.33 -0.25
CA LYS A 117 12.17 10.91 0.08
C LYS A 117 11.37 10.74 1.36
N VAL A 118 10.51 9.74 1.37
CA VAL A 118 9.77 9.32 2.57
C VAL A 118 9.60 7.82 2.56
N GLY A 119 9.80 7.21 3.73
CA GLY A 119 9.76 5.77 3.87
C GLY A 119 9.79 5.32 5.32
N THR A 120 9.85 4.00 5.47
CA THR A 120 9.95 3.38 6.79
C THR A 120 10.91 2.21 6.76
N LYS A 121 11.52 1.95 7.92
CA LYS A 121 12.06 0.62 8.22
C LYS A 121 10.90 -0.33 8.50
N LEU A 122 11.01 -1.53 7.96
CA LEU A 122 10.17 -2.67 8.26
C LEU A 122 10.89 -3.57 9.27
N GLY A 123 12.16 -3.87 9.00
CA GLY A 123 12.92 -4.89 9.71
C GLY A 123 14.38 -4.53 9.98
N LYS A 124 15.10 -5.51 10.51
CA LYS A 124 16.57 -5.47 10.69
C LYS A 124 17.25 -6.76 10.23
N GLU A 125 16.47 -7.72 9.75
CA GLU A 125 16.89 -9.07 9.46
C GLU A 125 17.59 -9.13 8.12
N GLU A 126 18.58 -10.02 8.03
CA GLU A 126 19.09 -10.47 6.74
C GLU A 126 18.02 -11.36 6.09
N LEU A 127 17.59 -11.01 4.89
CA LEU A 127 16.57 -11.76 4.17
C LEU A 127 17.17 -12.96 3.45
N THR A 128 16.52 -14.12 3.58
CA THR A 128 16.94 -15.36 2.92
C THR A 128 15.98 -15.73 1.80
N TYR A 129 16.53 -15.99 0.61
CA TYR A 129 15.76 -16.37 -0.57
C TYR A 129 16.05 -17.83 -0.95
N SER A 130 15.03 -18.55 -1.43
CA SER A 130 15.19 -19.92 -1.93
C SER A 130 15.83 -19.97 -3.34
N ALA A 131 15.88 -18.85 -4.04
CA ALA A 131 16.43 -18.67 -5.38
C ALA A 131 17.06 -17.28 -5.51
N ASN A 132 17.47 -16.90 -6.73
CA ASN A 132 17.97 -15.54 -6.99
C ASN A 132 16.91 -14.49 -6.62
N THR A 133 17.36 -13.41 -6.00
CA THR A 133 16.52 -12.26 -5.67
C THR A 133 16.01 -11.60 -6.95
N THR A 134 14.71 -11.36 -6.99
CA THR A 134 14.00 -10.66 -8.08
C THR A 134 13.15 -9.54 -7.47
N PRO A 135 12.68 -8.58 -8.29
CA PRO A 135 11.77 -7.53 -7.83
C PRO A 135 10.55 -8.10 -7.09
N LEU A 136 9.88 -9.10 -7.69
CA LEU A 136 8.71 -9.74 -7.12
C LEU A 136 9.04 -10.52 -5.84
N THR A 137 10.08 -11.35 -5.83
CA THR A 137 10.43 -12.16 -4.64
C THR A 137 10.85 -11.30 -3.46
N SER A 138 11.38 -10.09 -3.70
CA SER A 138 11.67 -9.11 -2.65
C SER A 138 10.39 -8.47 -2.11
N TYR A 139 9.41 -8.19 -2.97
CA TYR A 139 8.09 -7.74 -2.53
C TYR A 139 7.36 -8.81 -1.71
N GLU A 140 7.45 -10.08 -2.10
CA GLU A 140 6.89 -11.21 -1.35
C GLU A 140 7.42 -11.25 0.11
N GLN A 141 8.65 -10.80 0.38
CA GLN A 141 9.18 -10.71 1.75
C GLN A 141 8.40 -9.71 2.60
N ILE A 142 7.95 -8.59 2.03
CA ILE A 142 7.09 -7.63 2.72
C ILE A 142 5.76 -8.30 3.09
N VAL A 143 5.16 -9.03 2.16
CA VAL A 143 3.89 -9.72 2.41
C VAL A 143 4.03 -10.81 3.48
N ASN A 144 5.10 -11.60 3.42
CA ASN A 144 5.33 -12.73 4.30
C ASN A 144 5.71 -12.32 5.74
N HIS A 145 6.48 -11.25 5.89
CA HIS A 145 7.05 -10.84 7.18
C HIS A 145 6.41 -9.58 7.76
N TYR A 146 5.88 -8.71 6.90
CA TYR A 146 5.41 -7.36 7.24
C TYR A 146 4.00 -7.12 6.75
N ARG A 147 3.13 -8.13 6.91
CA ARG A 147 1.78 -8.14 6.35
C ARG A 147 0.93 -6.91 6.70
N THR A 148 1.14 -6.32 7.88
CA THR A 148 0.44 -5.10 8.34
C THR A 148 0.78 -3.84 7.52
N SER A 149 1.90 -3.87 6.80
CA SER A 149 2.33 -2.82 5.87
C SER A 149 1.61 -2.90 4.53
N ILE A 150 0.88 -3.98 4.25
CA ILE A 150 0.07 -4.12 3.03
C ILE A 150 -1.39 -3.73 3.32
N ASN A 151 -1.92 -2.76 2.55
CA ASN A 151 -3.32 -2.36 2.60
C ASN A 151 -4.09 -2.76 1.34
N TYR A 152 -5.41 -2.63 1.45
CA TYR A 152 -6.33 -2.71 0.33
C TYR A 152 -7.31 -1.54 0.43
N HIS A 153 -7.38 -0.74 -0.62
CA HIS A 153 -8.25 0.42 -0.74
C HIS A 153 -9.49 0.00 -1.53
N THR A 154 -10.58 -0.29 -0.81
CA THR A 154 -11.79 -0.87 -1.39
C THR A 154 -12.44 0.00 -2.46
N ALA A 155 -12.47 1.33 -2.28
CA ALA A 155 -13.10 2.22 -3.27
C ALA A 155 -12.36 2.23 -4.62
N LEU A 156 -11.03 2.15 -4.61
CA LEU A 156 -10.22 2.11 -5.84
C LEU A 156 -9.95 0.70 -6.35
N ASP A 157 -10.25 -0.34 -5.56
CA ASP A 157 -9.83 -1.73 -5.80
C ASP A 157 -8.30 -1.83 -5.95
N HIS A 158 -7.58 -1.10 -5.09
CA HIS A 158 -6.11 -1.03 -5.10
C HIS A 158 -5.50 -1.76 -3.91
N PHE A 159 -4.33 -2.36 -4.11
CA PHE A 159 -3.43 -2.75 -3.03
C PHE A 159 -2.39 -1.66 -2.80
N GLY A 160 -1.73 -1.67 -1.65
CA GLY A 160 -0.65 -0.73 -1.42
C GLY A 160 0.37 -1.20 -0.39
N VAL A 161 1.52 -0.54 -0.41
CA VAL A 161 2.55 -0.61 0.64
C VAL A 161 2.51 0.69 1.41
N LYS A 162 2.29 0.59 2.73
CA LYS A 162 2.40 1.71 3.66
C LYS A 162 3.87 2.04 3.88
N LEU A 163 4.20 3.32 3.74
CA LEU A 163 5.55 3.87 3.86
C LEU A 163 5.74 4.65 5.16
N GLY A 164 4.77 4.58 6.08
CA GLY A 164 4.74 5.35 7.32
C GLY A 164 3.96 6.65 7.20
N ASP A 165 3.33 7.07 8.30
CA ASP A 165 2.63 8.35 8.46
C ASP A 165 1.65 8.70 7.34
N GLY A 166 0.95 7.69 6.82
CA GLY A 166 -0.07 7.86 5.78
C GLY A 166 0.46 8.10 4.37
N ASN A 167 1.75 7.84 4.12
CA ASN A 167 2.35 7.75 2.79
C ASN A 167 2.21 6.33 2.24
N LEU A 168 1.92 6.20 0.95
CA LEU A 168 1.72 4.91 0.29
C LEU A 168 2.29 4.90 -1.14
N PHE A 169 2.59 3.70 -1.61
CA PHE A 169 2.55 3.37 -3.03
C PHE A 169 1.42 2.38 -3.25
N GLU A 170 0.48 2.70 -4.14
CA GLU A 170 -0.70 1.87 -4.43
C GLU A 170 -0.71 1.41 -5.88
N TRP A 171 -1.33 0.27 -6.15
CA TRP A 171 -1.56 -0.24 -7.50
C TRP A 171 -2.88 -0.99 -7.61
N ALA A 172 -3.44 -1.00 -8.81
CA ALA A 172 -4.69 -1.65 -9.11
C ALA A 172 -4.61 -3.18 -8.93
N LYS A 173 -5.69 -3.78 -8.42
CA LYS A 173 -5.89 -5.23 -8.46
C LYS A 173 -6.08 -5.72 -9.90
N ASP A 174 -6.80 -4.96 -10.71
CA ASP A 174 -6.98 -5.18 -12.15
C ASP A 174 -6.81 -3.83 -12.87
N MET A 175 -5.81 -3.75 -13.75
CA MET A 175 -5.47 -2.56 -14.55
C MET A 175 -6.42 -2.33 -15.74
N LYS A 176 -7.56 -3.02 -15.81
CA LYS A 176 -8.59 -2.80 -16.84
C LYS A 176 -9.88 -2.26 -16.25
N THR A 177 -10.27 -2.75 -15.09
CA THR A 177 -11.60 -2.49 -14.54
C THR A 177 -11.51 -2.41 -13.03
N ASN A 178 -12.08 -1.36 -12.45
CA ASN A 178 -12.23 -1.24 -11.01
C ASN A 178 -13.37 -2.18 -10.56
N GLY A 179 -13.07 -3.17 -9.72
CA GLY A 179 -14.05 -4.16 -9.27
C GLY A 179 -15.15 -3.62 -8.36
N SER A 180 -14.99 -2.41 -7.80
CA SER A 180 -15.97 -1.76 -6.93
C SER A 180 -16.93 -0.84 -7.68
N THR A 181 -16.51 -0.24 -8.79
CA THR A 181 -17.35 0.65 -9.61
C THR A 181 -17.81 0.02 -10.92
N GLU A 182 -17.16 -1.06 -11.36
CA GLU A 182 -17.31 -1.69 -12.70
C GLU A 182 -16.91 -0.77 -13.86
N GLU A 183 -16.23 0.34 -13.57
CA GLU A 183 -15.72 1.29 -14.58
C GLU A 183 -14.28 0.94 -15.00
N ASN A 184 -13.81 1.58 -16.07
CA ASN A 184 -12.41 1.47 -16.48
C ASN A 184 -11.48 1.89 -15.34
N GLN A 185 -10.43 1.12 -15.10
CA GLN A 185 -9.35 1.55 -14.21
C GLN A 185 -8.47 2.56 -14.95
N ASP A 186 -8.26 3.74 -14.37
CA ASP A 186 -7.47 4.85 -14.93
C ASP A 186 -6.33 5.29 -13.98
N LYS A 187 -6.13 4.52 -12.90
CA LYS A 187 -5.12 4.75 -11.86
C LYS A 187 -4.49 3.40 -11.56
N ASP A 188 -3.61 2.95 -12.44
CA ASP A 188 -2.99 1.64 -12.30
C ASP A 188 -1.93 1.61 -11.21
N ILE A 189 -1.17 2.69 -11.06
CA ILE A 189 -0.27 2.94 -9.94
C ILE A 189 -0.47 4.35 -9.40
N VAL A 190 -0.28 4.54 -8.09
CA VAL A 190 -0.45 5.83 -7.43
C VAL A 190 0.62 6.04 -6.37
N PHE A 191 1.34 7.17 -6.48
CA PHE A 191 2.19 7.67 -5.41
C PHE A 191 1.35 8.56 -4.49
N VAL A 192 1.37 8.26 -3.19
CA VAL A 192 0.52 8.92 -2.20
C VAL A 192 1.40 9.53 -1.11
N LEU A 193 1.36 10.86 -1.01
CA LEU A 193 2.04 11.60 0.05
C LEU A 193 1.04 12.12 1.08
N ASN A 194 1.38 11.97 2.36
CA ASN A 194 0.65 12.63 3.44
C ASN A 194 0.85 14.14 3.35
N SER A 195 -0.24 14.88 3.19
CA SER A 195 -0.15 16.32 2.92
C SER A 195 0.17 17.16 4.16
N GLU A 196 -0.29 16.72 5.34
CA GLU A 196 -0.15 17.47 6.60
C GLU A 196 1.31 17.91 6.89
N PRO A 197 2.31 17.00 6.96
CA PRO A 197 3.69 17.40 7.23
C PRO A 197 4.29 18.31 6.14
N LEU A 198 3.88 18.16 4.89
CA LEU A 198 4.36 19.00 3.79
C LEU A 198 3.77 20.41 3.86
N ILE A 199 2.51 20.54 4.26
CA ILE A 199 1.82 21.82 4.49
C ILE A 199 2.41 22.52 5.72
N GLU A 200 2.65 21.80 6.81
CA GLU A 200 3.33 22.33 7.99
C GLU A 200 4.74 22.84 7.66
N ALA A 201 5.43 22.18 6.74
CA ALA A 201 6.70 22.62 6.19
C ALA A 201 6.57 23.75 5.15
N GLY A 202 5.37 24.25 4.84
CA GLY A 202 5.16 25.46 4.04
C GLY A 202 4.56 25.24 2.64
N THR A 203 4.33 23.99 2.23
CA THR A 203 3.71 23.69 0.93
C THR A 203 2.31 24.29 0.84
N VAL A 204 2.03 25.05 -0.22
CA VAL A 204 0.68 25.52 -0.56
C VAL A 204 0.03 24.52 -1.52
N PRO A 205 -0.99 23.74 -1.09
CA PRO A 205 -1.48 22.60 -1.87
C PRO A 205 -1.92 22.94 -3.29
N ASP A 206 -2.68 24.03 -3.46
CA ASP A 206 -3.21 24.45 -4.78
C ASP A 206 -2.12 24.95 -5.76
N LYS A 207 -0.86 25.00 -5.32
CA LYS A 207 0.30 25.38 -6.16
C LYS A 207 1.21 24.22 -6.51
N VAL A 208 0.97 23.03 -5.95
CA VAL A 208 1.77 21.85 -6.30
C VAL A 208 1.33 21.38 -7.67
N GLU A 209 2.15 21.63 -8.69
CA GLU A 209 1.88 21.22 -10.06
C GLU A 209 2.00 19.69 -10.19
N GLU A 210 1.25 19.11 -11.14
CA GLU A 210 1.25 17.67 -11.47
C GLU A 210 0.80 16.69 -10.37
N TRP A 211 0.53 17.19 -9.16
CA TRP A 211 -0.04 16.42 -8.06
C TRP A 211 -1.49 16.83 -7.83
N THR A 212 -2.35 15.84 -7.59
CA THR A 212 -3.73 16.08 -7.17
C THR A 212 -3.79 16.19 -5.65
N TYR A 213 -4.25 17.33 -5.13
CA TYR A 213 -4.59 17.48 -3.72
C TYR A 213 -6.07 17.16 -3.48
N ALA A 214 -6.37 16.02 -2.86
CA ALA A 214 -7.75 15.55 -2.70
C ALA A 214 -7.97 14.79 -1.39
N GLN A 215 -9.23 14.69 -0.96
CA GLN A 215 -9.62 13.80 0.13
C GLN A 215 -9.70 12.36 -0.38
N VAL A 216 -9.08 11.46 0.37
CA VAL A 216 -9.20 10.01 0.17
C VAL A 216 -9.79 9.36 1.40
N GLU A 217 -10.58 8.32 1.15
CA GLU A 217 -11.18 7.52 2.20
C GLU A 217 -10.14 6.54 2.76
N VAL A 218 -9.86 6.63 4.05
CA VAL A 218 -8.96 5.72 4.75
C VAL A 218 -9.67 5.00 5.88
N MET A 219 -9.35 3.72 6.04
CA MET A 219 -9.82 2.91 7.16
C MET A 219 -8.79 2.93 8.28
N GLU A 220 -9.12 3.57 9.40
CA GLU A 220 -8.28 3.63 10.58
C GLU A 220 -9.05 3.13 11.81
N ASN A 221 -8.51 2.10 12.48
CA ASN A 221 -9.13 1.49 13.67
C ASN A 221 -10.61 1.09 13.46
N GLY A 222 -10.94 0.61 12.26
CA GLY A 222 -12.31 0.22 11.89
C GLY A 222 -13.27 1.37 11.60
N LYS A 223 -12.76 2.61 11.50
CA LYS A 223 -13.52 3.79 11.13
C LYS A 223 -13.06 4.32 9.78
N THR A 224 -14.03 4.76 9.00
CA THR A 224 -13.82 5.50 7.76
C THR A 224 -13.52 6.96 8.09
N LEU A 225 -12.40 7.48 7.59
CA LEU A 225 -11.99 8.88 7.70
C LEU A 225 -11.70 9.44 6.31
N GLN A 226 -12.00 10.73 6.12
CA GLN A 226 -11.57 11.47 4.94
C GLN A 226 -10.31 12.26 5.27
N VAL A 227 -9.21 11.97 4.59
CA VAL A 227 -7.91 12.60 4.82
C VAL A 227 -7.39 13.17 3.52
N TYR A 228 -6.88 14.40 3.56
CA TYR A 228 -6.24 15.00 2.39
C TYR A 228 -4.90 14.34 2.10
N LYS A 229 -4.61 14.14 0.80
CA LYS A 229 -3.36 13.58 0.29
C LYS A 229 -2.93 14.33 -0.96
N PHE A 230 -1.63 14.31 -1.24
CA PHE A 230 -1.13 14.55 -2.59
C PHE A 230 -1.04 13.21 -3.31
N LEU A 231 -1.66 13.13 -4.48
CA LEU A 231 -1.78 11.93 -5.29
C LEU A 231 -1.12 12.18 -6.65
N LYS A 232 -0.26 11.27 -7.08
CA LYS A 232 0.27 11.24 -8.44
C LYS A 232 -0.05 9.88 -9.09
N PRO A 233 -1.22 9.76 -9.74
CA PRO A 233 -1.64 8.53 -10.39
C PRO A 233 -1.05 8.40 -11.81
N PHE A 234 -0.90 7.17 -12.27
CA PHE A 234 -0.55 6.86 -13.65
C PHE A 234 -1.47 5.76 -14.19
N ASP A 235 -1.90 5.95 -15.43
CA ASP A 235 -2.54 4.95 -16.27
C ASP A 235 -1.44 4.35 -17.16
N ILE A 236 -1.13 3.06 -16.99
CA ILE A 236 0.05 2.42 -17.59
C ILE A 236 -0.33 1.33 -18.59
N LYS A 237 -1.62 1.18 -18.91
CA LYS A 237 -2.13 0.11 -19.77
C LYS A 237 -3.00 0.57 -20.95
#